data_AF-A0A7W0A7Q2-F1
#
_entry.id   AF-A0A7W0A7Q2-F1
#
_cell.length_a   1.000
_cell.length_b   1.000
_cell.length_c   1.000
_cell.angle_alpha   90.00
_cell.angle_beta   90.00
_cell.angle_gamma   90.00
#
_symmetry.space_group_name_H-M   'P 1'
#
loop_
_entity.id
_entity.type
_entity.pdbx_description
1 polymer ?
#
loop_
_entity_poly.entity_id
_entity_poly.type
_entity_poly.pdbx_seq_one_letter_code
_entity_poly.pdbx_strand_id
1 'polypeptide(L)'
;MTLACGLLLAASLAGCGVARDDSPPRPGIGGASAGAGEGTPSTATKDTVRIPGENPTEDAAGAAAAAFPGTAAATRPQAVTVVGENDWQGAIAASVLVGEPVGAPILLSAADELPAVSAAELADLAPTGAELLDGAKVVRIGAAPGPEGLLARTAAGPDPYTRAAAIDRLSSAARGEPSGHVIIASGEQPAWAMPAAPWAARSGHAVL
;
A
#
# COMPACT_ATOMS: atom_id res chain seq x y z
N MET A 1 -50.99 -27.32 -71.05
CA MET A 1 -52.32 -27.22 -70.43
C MET A 1 -52.16 -27.72 -69.00
N THR A 2 -52.41 -26.84 -68.01
CA THR A 2 -52.52 -27.08 -66.54
C THR A 2 -51.26 -27.64 -65.82
N LEU A 3 -50.85 -27.19 -64.63
CA LEU A 3 -51.35 -26.22 -63.65
C LEU A 3 -50.17 -25.87 -62.71
N ALA A 4 -50.17 -24.64 -62.18
CA ALA A 4 -49.24 -24.13 -61.19
C ALA A 4 -49.34 -24.84 -59.83
N CYS A 5 -48.24 -24.92 -59.08
CA CYS A 5 -48.28 -24.96 -57.62
C CYS A 5 -47.01 -24.28 -57.09
N GLY A 6 -47.15 -23.03 -56.66
CA GLY A 6 -46.08 -22.26 -56.03
C GLY A 6 -45.84 -22.76 -54.60
N LEU A 7 -44.57 -22.82 -54.21
CA LEU A 7 -44.15 -22.92 -52.83
C LEU A 7 -42.98 -21.95 -52.60
N LEU A 8 -43.32 -20.77 -52.09
CA LEU A 8 -42.38 -19.89 -51.40
C LEU A 8 -42.24 -20.42 -49.97
N LEU A 9 -41.02 -20.69 -49.49
CA LEU A 9 -40.71 -20.56 -48.06
C LEU A 9 -39.21 -20.35 -47.81
N ALA A 10 -38.92 -19.12 -47.38
CA ALA A 10 -37.83 -18.58 -46.55
C ALA A 10 -36.51 -19.37 -46.36
N ALA A 11 -35.41 -18.75 -46.79
CA ALA A 11 -34.07 -19.02 -46.31
C ALA A 11 -33.84 -18.40 -44.92
N SER A 12 -33.74 -19.23 -43.88
CA SER A 12 -33.27 -18.80 -42.56
C SER A 12 -31.74 -18.83 -42.52
N LEU A 13 -31.11 -17.66 -42.40
CA LEU A 13 -29.70 -17.55 -42.02
C LEU A 13 -29.52 -18.11 -40.60
N ALA A 14 -28.85 -19.25 -40.49
CA ALA A 14 -28.37 -19.77 -39.22
C ALA A 14 -27.14 -18.95 -38.77
N GLY A 15 -27.38 -17.88 -38.03
CA GLY A 15 -26.34 -17.20 -37.26
C GLY A 15 -26.05 -17.99 -35.98
N CYS A 16 -24.78 -18.31 -35.72
CA CYS A 16 -24.33 -18.87 -34.45
C CYS A 16 -24.53 -17.83 -33.34
N GLY A 17 -25.66 -17.91 -32.64
CA GLY A 17 -25.86 -17.18 -31.38
C GLY A 17 -25.08 -17.88 -30.26
N VAL A 18 -23.97 -17.28 -29.84
CA VAL A 18 -23.40 -17.57 -28.51
C VAL A 18 -24.45 -17.12 -27.50
N ALA A 19 -25.01 -18.06 -26.75
CA ALA A 19 -25.94 -17.78 -25.68
C ALA A 19 -25.25 -16.84 -24.68
N ARG A 20 -25.81 -15.63 -24.50
CA ARG A 20 -25.45 -14.78 -23.37
C ARG A 20 -26.06 -15.42 -22.15
N ASP A 21 -25.20 -15.85 -21.24
CA ASP A 21 -25.59 -16.28 -19.91
C ASP A 21 -25.91 -15.01 -19.11
N ASP A 22 -27.20 -14.72 -18.92
CA ASP A 22 -27.69 -13.60 -18.10
C ASP A 22 -27.61 -13.90 -16.59
N SER A 23 -26.86 -14.93 -16.20
CA SER A 23 -26.53 -15.18 -14.81
C SER A 23 -25.69 -14.02 -14.25
N PRO A 24 -26.05 -13.45 -13.09
CA PRO A 24 -25.18 -12.48 -12.43
C PRO A 24 -23.79 -13.09 -12.20
N PRO A 25 -22.70 -12.31 -12.29
CA PRO A 25 -21.35 -12.83 -12.14
C PRO A 25 -21.24 -13.55 -10.80
N ARG A 26 -21.10 -14.88 -10.85
CA ARG A 26 -20.89 -15.69 -9.66
C ARG A 26 -19.45 -15.45 -9.19
N PRO A 27 -19.22 -15.01 -7.94
CA PRO A 27 -17.88 -14.95 -7.38
C PRO A 27 -17.24 -16.34 -7.47
N GLY A 28 -16.16 -16.45 -8.24
CA GLY A 28 -15.39 -17.68 -8.35
C GLY A 28 -14.57 -17.89 -7.09
N ILE A 29 -15.16 -18.53 -6.07
CA ILE A 29 -14.43 -18.98 -4.89
C ILE A 29 -15.05 -20.27 -4.37
N GLY A 30 -14.50 -21.39 -4.84
CA GLY A 30 -14.59 -22.71 -4.19
C GLY A 30 -13.50 -22.90 -3.13
N GLY A 31 -13.04 -21.82 -2.49
CA GLY A 31 -12.15 -21.87 -1.34
C GLY A 31 -12.90 -21.38 -0.12
N ALA A 32 -13.19 -22.27 0.83
CA ALA A 32 -13.63 -21.86 2.15
C ALA A 32 -12.61 -20.87 2.73
N SER A 33 -13.06 -19.67 3.07
CA SER A 33 -12.23 -18.71 3.79
C SER A 33 -11.99 -19.27 5.19
N ALA A 34 -10.84 -19.94 5.37
CA ALA A 34 -10.34 -20.30 6.68
C ALA A 34 -9.78 -19.01 7.29
N GLY A 35 -10.57 -18.40 8.18
CA GLY A 35 -10.15 -17.35 9.12
C GLY A 35 -9.25 -16.28 8.53
N ALA A 36 -9.85 -15.30 7.84
CA ALA A 36 -9.18 -14.03 7.58
C ALA A 36 -8.78 -13.41 8.92
N GLY A 37 -7.49 -13.35 9.22
CA GLY A 37 -6.96 -12.54 10.31
C GLY A 37 -7.34 -11.08 10.09
N GLU A 38 -7.49 -10.33 11.18
CA GLU A 38 -7.74 -8.89 11.18
C GLU A 38 -6.70 -8.20 10.27
N GLY A 39 -7.15 -7.43 9.27
CA GLY A 39 -6.28 -6.76 8.28
C GLY A 39 -6.08 -7.49 6.94
N THR A 40 -6.54 -8.73 6.78
CA THR A 40 -6.45 -9.43 5.47
C THR A 40 -7.62 -9.11 4.55
N PRO A 41 -7.42 -8.96 3.22
CA PRO A 41 -8.51 -8.67 2.29
C PRO A 41 -9.65 -9.69 2.33
N SER A 42 -10.80 -9.31 2.88
CA SER A 42 -11.90 -10.23 3.21
C SER A 42 -12.88 -10.47 2.05
N THR A 43 -12.82 -9.65 0.99
CA THR A 43 -13.58 -9.81 -0.25
C THR A 43 -12.73 -9.37 -1.44
N ALA A 44 -12.46 -10.30 -2.35
CA ALA A 44 -11.75 -10.03 -3.59
C ALA A 44 -12.54 -10.55 -4.78
N THR A 45 -12.77 -9.69 -5.78
CA THR A 45 -13.13 -10.16 -7.13
C THR A 45 -11.87 -10.27 -7.97
N LYS A 46 -11.97 -10.67 -9.25
CA LYS A 46 -10.80 -10.75 -10.14
C LYS A 46 -10.02 -9.43 -10.20
N ASP A 47 -10.70 -8.30 -10.04
CA ASP A 47 -10.16 -6.97 -10.32
C ASP A 47 -10.38 -5.98 -9.16
N THR A 48 -10.86 -6.45 -8.00
CA THR A 48 -11.04 -5.61 -6.81
C THR A 48 -10.55 -6.31 -5.56
N VAL A 49 -9.83 -5.54 -4.73
CA VAL A 49 -9.44 -5.94 -3.38
C VAL A 49 -9.94 -4.88 -2.41
N ARG A 50 -10.53 -5.31 -1.30
CA ARG A 50 -10.84 -4.43 -0.16
C ARG A 50 -9.79 -4.66 0.90
N ILE A 51 -9.20 -3.59 1.43
CA ILE A 51 -8.43 -3.62 2.68
C ILE A 51 -9.42 -3.28 3.80
N PRO A 52 -9.83 -4.25 4.63
CA PRO A 52 -10.74 -3.98 5.74
C PRO A 52 -9.93 -3.47 6.95
N GLY A 53 -10.29 -2.31 7.46
CA GLY A 53 -9.84 -1.81 8.76
C GLY A 53 -10.97 -1.02 9.42
N GLU A 54 -11.07 -1.14 10.75
CA GLU A 54 -12.03 -0.38 11.56
C GLU A 54 -11.44 0.95 12.04
N ASN A 55 -10.12 1.11 11.92
CA ASN A 55 -9.38 2.31 12.29
C ASN A 55 -8.13 2.49 11.39
N PRO A 56 -7.49 3.68 11.41
CA PRO A 56 -6.35 3.97 10.54
C PRO A 56 -5.16 3.02 10.72
N THR A 57 -4.97 2.47 11.92
CA THR A 57 -3.85 1.58 12.23
C THR A 57 -4.03 0.21 11.58
N GLU A 58 -5.26 -0.33 11.60
CA GLU A 58 -5.63 -1.54 10.87
C GLU A 58 -5.56 -1.34 9.35
N ASP A 59 -6.01 -0.19 8.84
CA ASP A 59 -5.90 0.14 7.41
C ASP A 59 -4.43 0.18 6.96
N ALA A 60 -3.56 0.77 7.78
CA ALA A 60 -2.12 0.84 7.49
C ALA A 60 -1.47 -0.55 7.52
N ALA A 61 -1.82 -1.39 8.49
CA ALA A 61 -1.33 -2.76 8.57
C ALA A 61 -1.79 -3.59 7.35
N GLY A 62 -3.08 -3.53 7.01
CA GLY A 62 -3.61 -4.22 5.83
C GLY A 62 -3.02 -3.73 4.51
N ALA A 63 -2.73 -2.43 4.39
CA ALA A 63 -2.01 -1.86 3.24
C ALA A 63 -0.55 -2.33 3.16
N ALA A 64 0.14 -2.42 4.30
CA ALA A 64 1.49 -2.96 4.37
C ALA A 64 1.52 -4.43 3.95
N ALA A 65 0.64 -5.27 4.50
CA ALA A 65 0.52 -6.68 4.15
C ALA A 65 0.19 -6.90 2.66
N ALA A 66 -0.68 -6.07 2.09
CA ALA A 66 -1.06 -6.16 0.68
C ALA A 66 0.10 -5.77 -0.26
N ALA A 67 0.88 -4.76 0.09
CA ALA A 67 2.02 -4.30 -0.72
C ALA A 67 3.29 -5.14 -0.50
N PHE A 68 3.48 -5.68 0.71
CA PHE A 68 4.66 -6.44 1.12
C PHE A 68 4.24 -7.75 1.80
N PRO A 69 3.87 -8.80 1.05
CA PRO A 69 3.27 -9.99 1.63
C PRO A 69 4.13 -10.76 2.64
N GLY A 70 5.46 -10.52 2.71
CA GLY A 70 6.33 -11.12 3.74
C GLY A 70 6.51 -12.65 3.70
N THR A 71 5.71 -13.37 2.88
CA THR A 71 5.64 -14.84 2.82
C THR A 71 6.88 -15.52 2.26
N ALA A 72 7.73 -14.79 1.54
CA ALA A 72 9.04 -15.26 1.08
C ALA A 72 10.13 -14.23 1.40
N ALA A 73 11.37 -14.67 1.53
CA ALA A 73 12.50 -13.77 1.82
C ALA A 73 12.63 -12.61 0.81
N ALA A 74 12.28 -12.86 -0.47
CA ALA A 74 12.30 -11.85 -1.53
C ALA A 74 11.17 -10.82 -1.44
N THR A 75 10.11 -11.09 -0.69
CA THR A 75 8.94 -10.21 -0.53
C THR A 75 8.89 -9.55 0.84
N ARG A 76 9.93 -9.73 1.67
CA ARG A 76 10.07 -9.02 2.94
C ARG A 76 10.66 -7.65 2.69
N PRO A 77 10.12 -6.58 3.32
CA PRO A 77 10.73 -5.28 3.22
C PRO A 77 12.08 -5.27 3.94
N GLN A 78 12.97 -4.38 3.53
CA GLN A 78 14.26 -4.22 4.21
C GLN A 78 14.11 -3.50 5.55
N ALA A 79 13.20 -2.54 5.62
CA ALA A 79 12.84 -1.82 6.84
C ALA A 79 11.33 -1.56 6.87
N VAL A 80 10.80 -1.17 8.03
CA VAL A 80 9.42 -0.69 8.17
C VAL A 80 9.44 0.72 8.73
N THR A 81 8.66 1.61 8.17
CA THR A 81 8.52 2.98 8.64
C THR A 81 7.41 3.05 9.69
N VAL A 82 7.67 3.68 10.83
CA VAL A 82 6.68 3.86 11.91
C VAL A 82 6.43 5.36 12.11
N VAL A 83 5.16 5.75 11.99
CA VAL A 83 4.71 7.14 12.09
C VAL A 83 3.61 7.26 13.14
N GLY A 84 3.57 8.38 13.87
CA GLY A 84 2.46 8.63 14.79
C GLY A 84 1.14 8.78 14.02
N GLU A 85 0.06 8.18 14.51
CA GLU A 85 -1.26 8.23 13.86
C GLU A 85 -1.81 9.65 13.66
N ASN A 86 -1.35 10.59 14.50
CA ASN A 86 -1.70 12.02 14.43
C ASN A 86 -0.72 12.87 13.60
N ASP A 87 0.36 12.27 13.06
CA ASP A 87 1.38 12.94 12.24
C ASP A 87 1.16 12.66 10.75
N TRP A 88 0.04 13.17 10.22
CA TRP A 88 -0.31 12.97 8.82
C TRP A 88 0.71 13.60 7.86
N GLN A 89 1.33 14.73 8.26
CA GLN A 89 2.40 15.35 7.47
C GLN A 89 3.62 14.43 7.36
N GLY A 90 4.05 13.86 8.49
CA GLY A 90 5.12 12.88 8.54
C GLY A 90 4.81 11.63 7.71
N ALA A 91 3.56 11.15 7.74
CA ALA A 91 3.14 9.98 6.95
C ALA A 91 3.19 10.26 5.44
N ILE A 92 2.72 11.43 5.00
CA ILE A 92 2.81 11.83 3.59
C ILE A 92 4.27 12.01 3.17
N ALA A 93 5.10 12.70 3.97
CA ALA A 93 6.51 12.88 3.65
C ALA A 93 7.26 11.54 3.60
N ALA A 94 6.96 10.62 4.51
CA ALA A 94 7.59 9.31 4.60
C ALA A 94 7.22 8.35 3.46
N SER A 95 6.17 8.65 2.69
CA SER A 95 5.76 7.81 1.54
C SER A 95 6.89 7.61 0.51
N VAL A 96 7.84 8.55 0.41
CA VAL A 96 9.02 8.40 -0.46
C VAL A 96 9.88 7.19 -0.10
N LEU A 97 9.83 6.73 1.16
CA LEU A 97 10.58 5.57 1.65
C LEU A 97 9.93 4.23 1.30
N VAL A 98 8.65 4.23 0.89
CA VAL A 98 7.93 3.02 0.49
C VAL A 98 8.45 2.49 -0.85
N GLY A 99 8.91 3.38 -1.72
CA GLY A 99 9.52 3.03 -3.00
C GLY A 99 10.98 2.61 -2.89
N GLU A 100 11.56 2.21 -4.02
CA GLU A 100 12.99 1.94 -4.12
C GLU A 100 13.84 3.21 -3.88
N PRO A 101 15.05 3.07 -3.30
CA PRO A 101 15.71 1.82 -2.94
C PRO A 101 15.44 1.32 -1.51
N VAL A 102 14.61 2.03 -0.73
CA VAL A 102 14.39 1.70 0.69
C VAL A 102 13.33 0.60 0.86
N GLY A 103 12.22 0.68 0.14
CA GLY A 103 11.17 -0.35 0.15
C GLY A 103 10.54 -0.56 1.52
N ALA A 104 10.28 0.51 2.28
CA ALA A 104 9.79 0.45 3.65
C ALA A 104 8.31 0.83 3.77
N PRO A 105 7.38 -0.13 3.98
CA PRO A 105 5.97 0.17 4.22
C PRO A 105 5.78 1.00 5.49
N ILE A 106 4.64 1.69 5.58
CA ILE A 106 4.30 2.54 6.72
C ILE A 106 3.32 1.81 7.65
N LEU A 107 3.67 1.74 8.93
CA LEU A 107 2.77 1.39 10.02
C LEU A 107 2.51 2.60 10.92
N LEU A 108 1.34 2.62 11.55
CA LEU A 108 0.98 3.69 12.49
C LEU A 108 1.25 3.28 13.93
N SER A 109 1.63 4.27 14.73
CA SER A 109 1.89 4.17 16.16
C SER A 109 0.99 5.14 16.91
N ALA A 110 0.50 4.74 18.08
CA ALA A 110 -0.27 5.61 18.95
C ALA A 110 0.67 6.58 19.68
N ALA A 111 0.10 7.47 20.51
CA ALA A 111 0.90 8.48 21.21
C ALA A 111 1.96 7.88 22.15
N ASP A 112 1.62 6.78 22.84
CA ASP A 112 2.43 6.25 23.95
C ASP A 112 3.04 4.87 23.65
N GLU A 113 2.47 4.11 22.70
CA GLU A 113 2.93 2.77 22.38
C GLU A 113 2.66 2.38 20.91
N LEU A 114 3.31 1.30 20.47
CA LEU A 114 2.99 0.68 19.19
C LEU A 114 1.76 -0.22 19.36
N PRO A 115 0.62 0.04 18.68
CA PRO A 115 -0.58 -0.77 18.82
C PRO A 115 -0.35 -2.24 18.45
N ALA A 116 -1.10 -3.14 19.07
CA ALA A 116 -0.95 -4.58 18.89
C ALA A 116 -1.01 -5.02 17.42
N VAL A 117 -1.90 -4.42 16.61
CA VAL A 117 -2.00 -4.73 15.17
C VAL A 117 -0.74 -4.32 14.40
N SER A 118 -0.18 -3.14 14.66
CA SER A 118 1.09 -2.71 14.05
C SER A 118 2.27 -3.55 14.52
N ALA A 119 2.28 -3.97 15.79
CA ALA A 119 3.31 -4.84 16.33
C ALA A 119 3.27 -6.25 15.70
N ALA A 120 2.07 -6.81 15.53
CA ALA A 120 1.86 -8.09 14.85
C ALA A 120 2.28 -8.01 13.38
N GLU A 121 1.81 -6.99 12.65
CA GLU A 121 2.17 -6.79 11.25
C GLU A 121 3.68 -6.61 11.07
N LEU A 122 4.34 -5.83 11.94
CA LEU A 122 5.80 -5.70 11.91
C LEU A 122 6.52 -7.05 12.10
N ALA A 123 6.00 -7.91 12.97
CA ALA A 123 6.56 -9.24 13.19
C ALA A 123 6.39 -10.13 11.96
N ASP A 124 5.23 -10.05 11.29
CA ASP A 124 4.92 -10.81 10.07
C ASP A 124 5.73 -10.33 8.85
N LEU A 125 5.91 -9.01 8.71
CA LEU A 125 6.77 -8.39 7.70
C LEU A 125 8.24 -8.82 7.87
N ALA A 126 8.66 -9.08 9.12
CA ALA A 126 9.98 -9.59 9.48
C ALA A 126 11.14 -8.88 8.74
N PRO A 127 11.29 -7.54 8.89
CA PRO A 127 12.21 -6.74 8.09
C PRO A 127 13.65 -7.26 8.16
N THR A 128 14.30 -7.37 7.01
CA THR A 128 15.62 -8.01 6.90
C THR A 128 16.76 -7.13 7.40
N GLY A 129 16.58 -5.80 7.39
CA GLY A 129 17.59 -4.79 7.68
C GLY A 129 18.05 -4.12 6.38
N ALA A 130 17.87 -2.80 6.29
CA ALA A 130 18.25 -2.01 5.13
C ALA A 130 19.72 -1.59 5.23
N GLU A 131 20.59 -2.14 4.39
CA GLU A 131 22.02 -1.79 4.36
C GLU A 131 22.23 -0.30 4.08
N LEU A 132 21.40 0.29 3.22
CA LEU A 132 21.38 1.71 2.91
C LEU A 132 21.06 2.61 4.11
N LEU A 133 20.55 2.02 5.19
CA LEU A 133 20.20 2.67 6.45
C LEU A 133 20.99 2.06 7.63
N ASP A 134 22.24 1.66 7.40
CA ASP A 134 23.13 1.07 8.41
C ASP A 134 22.57 -0.21 9.05
N GLY A 135 21.83 -1.02 8.28
CA GLY A 135 21.20 -2.25 8.74
C GLY A 135 19.89 -2.05 9.51
N ALA A 136 19.34 -0.83 9.54
CA ALA A 136 18.11 -0.54 10.26
C ALA A 136 16.94 -1.35 9.74
N LYS A 137 16.15 -1.89 10.67
CA LYS A 137 14.91 -2.62 10.41
C LYS A 137 13.69 -1.72 10.57
N VAL A 138 13.84 -0.59 11.26
CA VAL A 138 12.77 0.37 11.52
C VAL A 138 13.22 1.78 11.21
N VAL A 139 12.38 2.57 10.55
CA VAL A 139 12.54 4.02 10.38
C VAL A 139 11.46 4.72 11.18
N ARG A 140 11.83 5.38 12.28
CA ARG A 140 10.90 6.15 13.12
C ARG A 140 10.79 7.58 12.60
N ILE A 141 9.55 8.05 12.46
CA ILE A 141 9.26 9.43 12.07
C ILE A 141 8.96 10.25 13.33
N GLY A 142 9.86 11.18 13.63
CA GLY A 142 9.85 11.98 14.85
C GLY A 142 9.86 11.16 16.13
N ALA A 143 8.91 11.45 17.02
CA ALA A 143 8.83 10.85 18.35
C ALA A 143 7.95 9.61 18.43
N ALA A 144 7.39 9.13 17.31
CA ALA A 144 6.48 7.98 17.27
C ALA A 144 7.07 6.79 18.05
N PRO A 145 6.37 6.24 19.06
CA PRO A 145 6.79 5.03 19.75
C PRO A 145 7.08 3.92 18.73
N GLY A 146 8.11 3.14 18.98
CA GLY A 146 8.56 2.08 18.07
C GLY A 146 8.81 0.78 18.83
N PRO A 147 8.98 -0.32 18.10
CA PRO A 147 9.29 -1.62 18.68
C PRO A 147 10.64 -1.58 19.41
N GLU A 148 10.73 -2.28 20.54
CA GLU A 148 11.99 -2.46 21.25
C GLU A 148 12.83 -3.58 20.62
N GLY A 149 14.15 -3.52 20.79
CA GLY A 149 15.06 -4.59 20.36
C GLY A 149 15.36 -4.67 18.86
N LEU A 150 14.77 -3.79 18.03
CA LEU A 150 15.11 -3.66 16.62
C LEU A 150 16.01 -2.45 16.38
N LEU A 151 16.97 -2.59 15.46
CA LEU A 151 17.81 -1.47 15.05
C LEU A 151 16.95 -0.45 14.30
N ALA A 152 16.91 0.77 14.81
CA ALA A 152 16.08 1.84 14.29
C ALA A 152 16.91 3.06 13.86
N ARG A 153 16.45 3.73 12.81
CA ARG A 153 16.88 5.08 12.42
C ARG A 153 15.73 6.03 12.62
N THR A 154 16.03 7.27 13.00
CA THR A 154 14.98 8.27 13.26
C THR A 154 15.14 9.45 12.31
N ALA A 155 14.09 9.76 11.56
CA ALA A 155 13.94 11.05 10.90
C ALA A 155 13.36 12.04 11.92
N ALA A 156 14.26 12.70 12.65
CA ALA A 156 13.88 13.61 13.74
C ALA A 156 13.54 15.02 13.23
N GLY A 157 12.71 15.74 13.98
CA GLY A 157 12.36 17.14 13.74
C GLY A 157 11.28 17.61 14.72
N PRO A 158 11.43 18.79 15.34
CA PRO A 158 10.43 19.32 16.29
C PRO A 158 9.10 19.70 15.63
N ASP A 159 9.08 19.88 14.31
CA ASP A 159 7.92 20.29 13.54
C ASP A 159 7.82 19.48 12.22
N PRO A 160 6.66 19.50 11.54
CA PRO A 160 6.46 18.76 10.29
C PRO A 160 7.47 19.08 9.18
N TYR A 161 7.90 20.34 9.07
CA TYR A 161 8.76 20.81 7.98
C TYR A 161 10.20 20.35 8.16
N THR A 162 10.72 20.46 9.38
CA THR A 162 12.06 19.93 9.70
C THR A 162 12.10 18.40 9.60
N ARG A 163 10.98 17.74 9.88
CA ARG A 163 10.82 16.28 9.72
C ARG A 163 10.78 15.86 8.26
N ALA A 164 10.04 16.57 7.40
CA ALA A 164 10.04 16.34 5.95
C ALA A 164 11.46 16.47 5.37
N ALA A 165 12.21 17.51 5.76
CA ALA A 165 13.61 17.66 5.36
C ALA A 165 14.52 16.53 5.89
N ALA A 166 14.24 15.98 7.07
CA ALA A 166 14.98 14.83 7.59
C ALA A 166 14.69 13.54 6.80
N ILE A 167 13.44 13.34 6.39
CA ILE A 167 13.03 12.23 5.53
C ILE A 167 13.68 12.36 4.15
N ASP A 168 13.68 13.56 3.56
CA ASP A 168 14.36 13.82 2.28
C ASP A 168 15.85 13.46 2.35
N ARG A 169 16.55 13.91 3.40
CA ARG A 169 17.97 13.53 3.63
C ARG A 169 18.16 12.02 3.74
N LEU A 170 17.27 11.32 4.44
CA LEU A 170 17.34 9.87 4.58
C LEU A 170 17.13 9.17 3.24
N SER A 171 16.15 9.61 2.45
CA SER A 171 15.89 9.07 1.10
C SER A 171 17.04 9.34 0.12
N SER A 172 17.61 10.55 0.17
CA SER A 172 18.75 10.96 -0.65
C SER A 172 20.01 10.18 -0.28
N ALA A 173 20.25 9.96 1.02
CA ALA A 173 21.37 9.14 1.48
C ALA A 173 21.23 7.68 1.01
N ALA A 174 20.02 7.12 1.09
CA ALA A 174 19.75 5.76 0.60
C ALA A 174 19.92 5.64 -0.92
N ARG A 175 19.58 6.67 -1.69
CA ARG A 175 19.81 6.73 -3.14
C ARG A 175 21.28 6.94 -3.51
N GLY A 176 22.08 7.54 -2.62
CA GLY A 176 23.45 7.95 -2.89
C GLY A 176 23.57 9.33 -3.57
N GLU A 177 22.46 9.93 -3.96
CA GLU A 177 22.39 11.30 -4.50
C GLU A 177 21.05 11.97 -4.17
N PRO A 178 21.02 13.31 -4.04
CA PRO A 178 19.77 14.06 -3.90
C PRO A 178 18.90 13.97 -5.16
N SER A 179 17.59 14.00 -4.97
CA SER A 179 16.65 14.17 -6.08
C SER A 179 16.78 15.56 -6.71
N GLY A 180 16.79 15.63 -8.05
CA GLY A 180 16.66 16.91 -8.78
C GLY A 180 15.24 17.51 -8.73
N HIS A 181 14.29 16.78 -8.13
CA HIS A 181 12.89 17.14 -8.06
C HIS A 181 12.32 16.91 -6.66
N VAL A 182 11.42 17.80 -6.25
CA VAL A 182 10.65 17.70 -5.02
C VAL A 182 9.18 17.97 -5.31
N ILE A 183 8.31 17.48 -4.45
CA ILE A 183 6.88 17.78 -4.47
C ILE A 183 6.64 18.79 -3.36
N ILE A 184 6.05 19.94 -3.70
CA ILE A 184 5.65 20.92 -2.69
C ILE A 184 4.17 20.70 -2.40
N ALA A 185 3.84 20.46 -1.13
CA ALA A 185 2.48 20.22 -0.68
C ALA A 185 2.10 21.18 0.46
N SER A 186 0.80 21.27 0.76
CA SER A 186 0.35 22.08 1.90
C SER A 186 0.62 21.34 3.21
N GLY A 187 1.40 21.93 4.11
CA GLY A 187 1.56 21.44 5.50
C GLY A 187 0.32 21.62 6.39
N GLU A 188 -0.68 22.35 5.90
CA GLU A 188 -1.85 22.80 6.66
C GLU A 188 -3.16 22.17 6.15
N GLN A 189 -3.19 21.64 4.93
CA GLN A 189 -4.39 21.09 4.29
C GLN A 189 -4.18 19.64 3.85
N PRO A 190 -4.57 18.64 4.66
CA PRO A 190 -4.30 17.23 4.38
C PRO A 190 -4.93 16.75 3.08
N ALA A 191 -6.13 17.24 2.73
CA ALA A 191 -6.81 16.87 1.48
C ALA A 191 -6.03 17.27 0.22
N TRP A 192 -5.23 18.34 0.30
CA TRP A 192 -4.41 18.81 -0.83
C TRP A 192 -3.03 18.16 -0.85
N ALA A 193 -2.52 17.76 0.32
CA ALA A 193 -1.25 17.07 0.43
C ALA A 193 -1.35 15.57 0.12
N MET A 194 -2.48 14.92 0.45
CA MET A 194 -2.65 13.47 0.33
C MET A 194 -2.27 12.92 -1.05
N PRO A 195 -2.66 13.53 -2.19
CA PRO A 195 -2.27 13.04 -3.52
C PRO A 195 -0.76 13.02 -3.78
N ALA A 196 0.04 13.75 -3.00
CA ALA A 196 1.50 13.72 -3.11
C ALA A 196 2.09 12.38 -2.67
N ALA A 197 1.48 11.69 -1.71
CA ALA A 197 2.03 10.45 -1.14
C ALA A 197 2.23 9.33 -2.16
N PRO A 198 1.21 8.90 -2.95
CA PRO A 198 1.41 7.86 -3.95
C PRO A 198 2.39 8.29 -5.06
N TRP A 199 2.45 9.58 -5.39
CA TRP A 199 3.42 10.08 -6.37
C TRP A 199 4.85 10.03 -5.82
N ALA A 200 5.07 10.41 -4.57
CA ALA A 200 6.37 10.34 -3.89
C ALA A 200 6.87 8.89 -3.78
N ALA A 201 6.00 7.96 -3.36
CA ALA A 201 6.34 6.54 -3.32
C ALA A 201 6.74 5.98 -4.69
N ARG A 202 6.08 6.42 -5.76
CA ARG A 202 6.38 5.97 -7.13
C ARG A 202 7.64 6.62 -7.73
N SER A 203 7.77 7.94 -7.58
CA SER A 203 8.80 8.74 -8.25
C SER A 203 10.09 8.81 -7.45
N GLY A 204 10.04 8.56 -6.15
CA GLY A 204 11.16 8.79 -5.24
C GLY A 204 11.48 10.28 -5.05
N HIS A 205 10.56 11.19 -5.39
CA HIS A 205 10.69 12.62 -5.09
C HIS A 205 10.11 12.90 -3.71
N ALA A 206 10.91 13.53 -2.83
CA ALA A 206 10.45 13.85 -1.48
C ALA A 206 9.33 14.90 -1.49
N VAL A 207 8.42 14.80 -0.53
CA VAL A 207 7.38 15.81 -0.26
C VAL A 207 7.89 16.78 0.78
N LEU A 208 7.79 18.08 0.50
CA LEU A 208 8.17 19.19 1.36
C LEU A 208 7.03 20.18 1.56
#